data_AF-A0A644U0E8-F1
#
_entry.id   AF-A0A644U0E8-F1
#
_cell.length_a   1.000
_cell.length_b   1.000
_cell.length_c   1.000
_cell.angle_alpha   90.00
_cell.angle_beta   90.00
_cell.angle_gamma   90.00
#
_symmetry.space_group_name_H-M   'P 1'
#
loop_
_entity.id
_entity.type
_entity.pdbx_description
1 polymer ?
#
loop_
_entity_poly.entity_id
_entity_poly.type
_entity_poly.pdbx_seq_one_letter_code
_entity_poly.pdbx_strand_id
1 'polypeptide(L)'
;MITGRVYDSKTNEGIWNANIFLSDASGKITAQAIGTTSWFDGSYSLDTKGVSSGYITCSIQGYARRTFPLNSFTGQQHFAMTQTAVDLPPVEIIEKPITWIDKNKYLLLGGITFLSALVAWYHNRHNKNRK
;
A
#
# COMPACT_ATOMS: atom_id res chain seq x y z
N MET A 1 12.55 33.98 -4.14
CA MET A 1 12.53 33.00 -3.05
C MET A 1 11.09 32.69 -2.71
N ILE A 2 10.74 31.40 -2.68
CA ILE A 2 9.42 30.91 -2.24
C ILE A 2 9.63 30.14 -0.96
N THR A 3 8.88 30.47 0.08
CA THR A 3 8.93 29.75 1.36
C THR A 3 7.59 29.09 1.66
N GLY A 4 7.57 28.18 2.63
CA GLY A 4 6.31 27.64 3.10
C GLY A 4 6.49 26.42 3.96
N ARG A 5 5.42 25.61 4.03
CA ARG A 5 5.38 24.41 4.88
C ARG A 5 4.73 23.26 4.13
N VAL A 6 5.32 22.07 4.23
CA VAL A 6 4.76 20.80 3.81
C VAL A 6 4.22 20.10 5.05
N TYR A 7 2.94 19.73 5.02
CA TYR A 7 2.27 19.13 6.18
C TYR A 7 1.26 18.07 5.76
N ASP A 8 1.02 17.11 6.65
CA ASP A 8 -0.03 16.11 6.44
C ASP A 8 -1.40 16.80 6.58
N SER A 9 -2.23 16.69 5.54
CA SER A 9 -3.58 17.28 5.50
C SER A 9 -4.52 16.77 6.60
N LYS A 10 -4.28 15.60 7.18
CA LYS A 10 -5.08 15.01 8.26
C LYS A 10 -4.57 15.41 9.65
N THR A 11 -3.25 15.32 9.90
CA THR A 11 -2.69 15.56 11.24
C THR A 11 -2.16 16.98 11.43
N ASN A 12 -1.99 17.75 10.34
CA ASN A 12 -1.35 19.07 10.31
C ASN A 12 0.12 19.07 10.81
N GLU A 13 0.71 17.89 10.92
CA GLU A 13 2.11 17.71 11.29
C GLU A 13 3.04 18.01 10.11
N GLY A 14 4.22 18.54 10.43
CA GLY A 14 5.23 18.85 9.43
C GLY A 14 5.76 17.57 8.78
N ILE A 15 5.84 17.54 7.46
CA ILE A 15 6.43 16.43 6.75
C ILE A 15 7.90 16.73 6.52
N TRP A 16 8.75 15.93 7.15
CA TRP A 16 10.20 16.02 7.00
C TRP A 16 10.67 15.42 5.67
N ASN A 17 11.68 16.04 5.06
CA ASN A 17 12.39 15.52 3.89
C ASN A 17 11.51 15.31 2.64
N ALA A 18 10.46 16.13 2.47
CA ALA A 18 9.70 16.17 1.24
C ALA A 18 10.50 16.92 0.17
N ASN A 19 10.52 16.43 -1.07
CA ASN A 19 11.24 17.07 -2.17
C ASN A 19 10.35 18.14 -2.82
N ILE A 20 10.82 19.38 -2.83
CA ILE A 20 10.15 20.53 -3.47
C ILE A 20 11.03 21.01 -4.62
N PHE A 21 10.52 21.00 -5.84
CA PHE A 21 11.34 21.30 -7.03
C PHE A 21 10.54 21.99 -8.14
N LEU A 22 11.26 22.69 -9.03
CA LEU A 22 10.68 23.25 -10.24
C LEU A 22 10.37 22.18 -11.26
N SER A 23 9.20 22.31 -11.86
CA SER A 23 8.56 21.29 -12.67
C SER A 23 7.70 21.88 -13.79
N ASP A 24 7.33 21.04 -14.74
CA ASP A 24 6.27 21.33 -15.70
C ASP A 24 4.86 21.10 -15.10
N ALA A 25 3.82 21.33 -15.91
CA ALA A 25 2.43 21.14 -15.48
C ALA A 25 2.10 19.69 -15.05
N SER A 26 2.89 18.70 -15.50
CA SER A 26 2.75 17.29 -15.14
C SER A 26 3.55 16.90 -13.90
N GLY A 27 4.28 17.84 -13.30
CA GLY A 27 5.13 17.61 -12.13
C GLY A 27 6.44 16.89 -12.45
N LYS A 28 6.91 16.96 -13.70
CA LYS A 28 8.24 16.47 -14.09
C LYS A 28 9.27 17.57 -13.95
N ILE A 29 10.50 17.18 -13.60
CA ILE A 29 11.63 18.10 -13.43
C ILE A 29 11.89 18.86 -14.74
N THR A 30 12.06 20.18 -14.63
CA THR A 30 12.47 21.04 -15.76
C THR A 30 13.96 20.91 -16.07
N ALA A 31 14.41 21.40 -17.23
CA ALA A 31 15.83 21.44 -17.57
C ALA A 31 16.69 22.18 -16.52
N GLN A 32 16.11 23.13 -15.80
CA GLN A 32 16.71 23.72 -14.60
C GLN A 32 16.39 22.86 -13.38
N ALA A 33 17.40 22.20 -12.83
CA ALA A 33 17.30 21.39 -11.61
C ALA A 33 17.36 22.29 -10.37
N ILE A 34 16.28 23.01 -10.11
CA ILE A 34 16.12 23.84 -8.90
C ILE A 34 15.19 23.10 -7.94
N GLY A 35 15.67 22.84 -6.72
CA GLY A 35 14.92 22.12 -5.71
C GLY A 35 15.48 22.33 -4.30
N THR A 36 14.67 21.97 -3.32
CA THR A 36 14.99 21.95 -1.89
C THR A 36 14.24 20.79 -1.23
N THR A 37 14.58 20.50 0.02
CA THR A 37 13.79 19.62 0.89
C THR A 37 13.17 20.39 2.05
N SER A 38 12.14 19.81 2.67
CA SER A 38 11.54 20.34 3.90
C SER A 38 12.31 19.90 5.16
N TRP A 39 12.34 20.79 6.15
CA TRP A 39 12.91 20.57 7.48
C TRP A 39 11.98 19.74 8.38
N PHE A 40 12.43 19.46 9.61
CA PHE A 40 11.71 18.63 10.57
C PHE A 40 10.31 19.17 10.94
N ASP A 41 10.14 20.49 10.93
CA ASP A 41 8.85 21.16 11.16
C ASP A 41 7.99 21.26 9.88
N GLY A 42 8.50 20.73 8.76
CA GLY A 42 7.91 20.81 7.43
C GLY A 42 8.23 22.11 6.69
N SER A 43 8.95 23.05 7.28
CA SER A 43 9.28 24.32 6.62
C SER A 43 10.24 24.12 5.44
N TYR A 44 10.18 24.97 4.43
CA TYR A 44 11.11 24.95 3.30
C TYR A 44 11.36 26.36 2.74
N SER A 45 12.47 26.51 2.03
CA SER A 45 12.81 27.71 1.27
C SER A 45 13.43 27.31 -0.06
N LEU A 46 12.82 27.74 -1.17
CA LEU A 46 13.25 27.46 -2.53
C LEU A 46 13.69 28.76 -3.21
N ASP A 47 14.95 28.83 -3.65
CA ASP A 47 15.41 29.94 -4.45
C ASP A 47 15.10 29.73 -5.93
N THR A 48 14.17 30.53 -6.45
CA THR A 48 13.71 30.51 -7.85
C THR A 48 14.26 31.68 -8.64
N LYS A 49 15.39 32.27 -8.23
CA LYS A 49 15.99 33.44 -8.90
C LYS A 49 16.12 33.20 -10.41
N GLY A 50 15.57 34.12 -11.20
CA GLY A 50 15.59 34.05 -12.67
C GLY A 50 14.48 33.22 -13.30
N VAL A 51 13.59 32.61 -12.51
CA VAL A 51 12.44 31.84 -13.01
C VAL A 51 11.16 32.66 -12.85
N SER A 52 10.54 33.01 -13.97
CA SER A 52 9.31 33.82 -14.02
C SER A 52 8.05 33.01 -14.32
N SER A 53 8.19 31.75 -14.74
CA SER A 53 7.08 30.86 -15.10
C SER A 53 7.44 29.39 -14.86
N GLY A 54 6.42 28.55 -14.72
CA GLY A 54 6.58 27.11 -14.47
C GLY A 54 5.69 26.65 -13.33
N TYR A 55 6.01 25.47 -12.80
CA TYR A 55 5.29 24.86 -11.68
C TYR A 55 6.26 24.47 -10.57
N ILE A 56 5.78 24.45 -9.33
CA ILE A 56 6.47 23.90 -8.18
C ILE A 56 5.76 22.62 -7.76
N THR A 57 6.52 21.53 -7.64
CA THR A 57 6.02 20.22 -7.26
C THR A 57 6.60 19.80 -5.92
N CYS A 58 5.76 19.24 -5.06
CA CYS A 58 6.16 18.56 -3.84
C CYS A 58 5.89 17.06 -3.97
N SER A 59 6.90 16.24 -3.68
CA SER A 59 6.83 14.79 -3.76
C SER A 59 7.59 14.13 -2.62
N ILE A 60 6.96 13.15 -1.99
CA ILE A 60 7.57 12.29 -0.96
C ILE A 60 6.90 10.92 -1.02
N GLN A 61 7.63 9.87 -0.65
CA GLN A 61 7.08 8.52 -0.60
C GLN A 61 5.95 8.43 0.43
N GLY A 62 4.88 7.71 0.09
CA GLY A 62 3.71 7.53 0.96
C GLY A 62 2.70 8.68 0.89
N TYR A 63 2.94 9.73 0.10
CA TYR A 63 1.99 10.84 -0.09
C TYR A 63 1.71 11.10 -1.56
N ALA A 64 0.50 11.60 -1.84
CA ALA A 64 0.10 12.03 -3.16
C ALA A 64 0.92 13.27 -3.58
N ARG A 65 1.51 13.20 -4.77
CA ARG A 65 2.25 14.32 -5.37
C ARG A 65 1.33 15.51 -5.58
N ARG A 66 1.86 16.71 -5.32
CA ARG A 66 1.13 17.98 -5.48
C ARG A 66 1.94 18.95 -6.34
N THR A 67 1.27 19.60 -7.29
CA THR A 67 1.88 20.50 -8.27
C THR A 67 1.09 21.80 -8.34
N PHE A 68 1.79 22.94 -8.39
CA PHE A 68 1.15 24.24 -8.49
C PHE A 68 1.87 25.20 -9.44
N PRO A 69 1.14 26.10 -10.12
CA PRO A 69 1.75 27.10 -10.99
C PRO A 69 2.47 28.19 -10.19
N LEU A 70 3.68 28.55 -10.61
CA LEU A 70 4.58 29.47 -9.91
C LEU A 70 4.04 30.91 -9.83
N ASN A 71 3.24 31.31 -10.80
CA ASN A 71 2.66 32.65 -10.91
C ASN A 71 1.56 32.97 -9.88
N SER A 72 1.13 31.97 -9.10
CA SER A 72 0.03 32.12 -8.16
C SER A 72 0.48 32.55 -6.75
N PHE A 73 1.77 32.83 -6.54
CA PHE A 73 2.34 33.01 -5.20
C PHE A 73 2.98 34.38 -4.98
N THR A 74 2.64 35.00 -3.85
CA THR A 74 3.27 36.22 -3.33
C THR A 74 4.52 35.93 -2.49
N GLY A 75 5.23 34.84 -2.79
CA GLY A 75 6.45 34.42 -2.09
C GLY A 75 6.26 33.35 -1.01
N GLN A 76 5.01 32.98 -0.68
CA GLN A 76 4.71 31.85 0.21
C GLN A 76 3.81 30.83 -0.47
N GLN A 77 4.10 29.53 -0.28
CA GLN A 77 3.26 28.43 -0.75
C GLN A 77 3.30 27.22 0.18
N HIS A 78 2.14 26.70 0.56
CA HIS A 78 2.04 25.53 1.43
C HIS A 78 1.58 24.27 0.70
N PHE A 79 2.11 23.13 1.10
CA PHE A 79 1.74 21.83 0.57
C PHE A 79 1.03 21.00 1.65
N ALA A 80 -0.30 21.03 1.63
CA ALA A 80 -1.10 20.03 2.30
C ALA A 80 -1.02 18.71 1.52
N MET A 81 -0.37 17.70 2.09
CA MET A 81 -0.15 16.41 1.46
C MET A 81 -1.13 15.39 2.02
N THR A 82 -1.64 14.51 1.17
CA THR A 82 -2.52 13.42 1.61
C THR A 82 -1.76 12.12 1.48
N GLN A 83 -1.69 11.33 2.57
CA GLN A 83 -1.09 10.01 2.50
C GLN A 83 -1.82 9.17 1.46
N THR A 84 -1.07 8.65 0.50
CA THR A 84 -1.54 7.57 -0.36
C THR A 84 -1.48 6.32 0.50
N ALA A 85 -2.60 5.98 1.13
CA ALA A 85 -2.71 4.74 1.89
C ALA A 85 -2.16 3.62 1.02
N VAL A 86 -1.09 2.97 1.47
CA VAL A 86 -0.87 1.59 1.07
C VAL A 86 -1.95 0.83 1.83
N ASP A 87 -3.16 0.78 1.27
CA ASP A 87 -4.18 -0.18 1.69
C ASP A 87 -3.60 -1.57 1.35
N LEU A 88 -2.69 -2.04 2.19
CA LEU A 88 -2.40 -3.45 2.26
C LEU A 88 -3.71 -4.08 2.72
N PRO A 89 -4.30 -5.02 1.95
CA PRO A 89 -5.46 -5.73 2.44
C PRO A 89 -5.13 -6.33 3.81
N PRO A 90 -6.07 -6.28 4.77
CA PRO A 90 -5.84 -6.88 6.08
C PRO A 90 -5.37 -8.32 5.90
N VAL A 91 -4.20 -8.65 6.46
CA VAL A 91 -3.70 -10.02 6.47
C VAL A 91 -4.64 -10.82 7.36
N GLU A 92 -5.56 -11.56 6.75
CA GLU A 92 -6.34 -12.57 7.46
C GLU A 92 -5.36 -13.67 7.91
N ILE A 93 -4.98 -13.63 9.19
CA ILE A 93 -4.26 -14.73 9.83
C ILE A 93 -5.25 -15.88 9.94
N ILE A 94 -5.14 -16.85 9.05
CA ILE A 94 -5.86 -18.12 9.19
C ILE A 94 -5.24 -18.83 10.40
N GLU A 95 -5.85 -18.69 11.58
CA GLU A 95 -5.34 -19.25 12.86
C GLU A 95 -5.14 -20.77 12.85
N LYS A 96 -5.65 -21.48 11.84
CA LYS A 96 -5.48 -22.93 11.71
C LYS A 96 -5.04 -23.28 10.29
N PRO A 97 -3.84 -23.85 10.09
CA PRO A 97 -3.52 -24.45 8.81
C PRO A 97 -4.56 -25.52 8.51
N ILE A 98 -5.30 -25.36 7.42
CA ILE A 98 -6.24 -26.38 6.94
C ILE A 98 -5.39 -27.62 6.64
N THR A 99 -5.47 -28.63 7.50
CA THR A 99 -4.71 -29.85 7.29
C THR A 99 -5.36 -30.67 6.17
N TRP A 100 -4.58 -31.49 5.46
CA TRP A 100 -5.12 -32.40 4.44
C TRP A 100 -6.21 -33.32 5.03
N ILE A 101 -6.11 -33.65 6.32
CA ILE A 101 -7.08 -34.47 7.05
C ILE A 101 -8.42 -33.73 7.19
N ASP A 102 -8.42 -32.45 7.54
CA ASP A 102 -9.64 -31.65 7.68
C ASP A 102 -10.41 -31.52 6.36
N LYS A 103 -9.66 -31.38 5.25
CA LYS A 103 -10.23 -31.29 3.89
C LYS A 103 -10.84 -32.63 3.43
N ASN A 104 -10.31 -33.77 3.88
CA ASN A 104 -10.66 -35.09 3.37
C ASN A 104 -11.36 -36.00 4.40
N LYS A 105 -11.79 -35.48 5.55
CA LYS A 105 -12.41 -36.27 6.63
C LYS A 105 -13.61 -37.11 6.19
N TYR A 106 -14.42 -36.63 5.25
CA TYR A 106 -15.56 -37.37 4.71
C TYR A 106 -15.14 -38.50 3.76
N LEU A 107 -14.04 -38.32 3.02
CA LEU A 107 -13.45 -39.38 2.20
C LEU A 107 -12.89 -40.49 3.09
N LEU A 108 -12.23 -40.14 4.20
CA LEU A 108 -11.71 -41.09 5.18
C LEU A 108 -12.84 -41.87 5.87
N LEU A 109 -13.89 -41.19 6.34
CA LEU A 109 -15.06 -41.83 6.94
C LEU A 109 -15.79 -42.74 5.94
N GLY A 110 -15.95 -42.29 4.69
CA GLY A 110 -16.54 -43.09 3.61
C GLY A 110 -15.70 -44.34 3.28
N GLY A 111 -14.38 -44.20 3.22
CA GLY A 111 -13.47 -45.32 2.97
C GLY A 111 -13.50 -46.38 4.07
N ILE A 112 -13.47 -45.95 5.34
CA ILE A 112 -13.52 -46.87 6.50
C ILE A 112 -14.85 -47.63 6.56
N THR A 113 -15.97 -46.93 6.34
CA THR A 113 -17.31 -47.57 6.33
C THR A 113 -17.46 -48.55 5.19
N PHE A 114 -16.97 -48.21 3.98
CA PHE A 114 -16.99 -49.13 2.84
C PHE A 114 -16.14 -50.38 3.08
N LEU A 115 -14.91 -50.23 3.57
CA LEU A 115 -14.02 -51.37 3.90
C LEU A 115 -14.64 -52.27 4.97
N SER A 116 -15.26 -51.68 5.99
CA SER A 116 -15.92 -52.44 7.07
C SER A 116 -17.11 -53.25 6.54
N ALA A 117 -17.92 -52.67 5.66
CA ALA A 117 -19.04 -53.36 5.01
C ALA A 117 -18.55 -54.50 4.09
N LEU A 118 -17.43 -54.30 3.38
CA LEU A 118 -16.86 -55.29 2.47
C LEU A 118 -16.30 -56.50 3.23
N VAL A 119 -15.60 -56.25 4.36
CA VAL A 119 -15.13 -57.31 5.26
C VAL A 119 -16.30 -58.08 5.87
N ALA A 120 -17.33 -57.39 6.35
CA ALA A 120 -18.52 -58.03 6.90
C ALA A 120 -19.25 -58.90 5.87
N TRP A 121 -19.40 -58.41 4.63
CA TRP A 121 -19.97 -59.17 3.52
C TRP A 121 -19.15 -60.43 3.20
N TYR A 122 -17.83 -60.28 3.09
CA TYR A 122 -16.92 -61.40 2.82
C TYR A 122 -17.02 -62.48 3.90
N HIS A 123 -16.99 -62.09 5.18
CA HIS A 123 -17.11 -63.03 6.30
C HIS A 123 -18.45 -63.76 6.30
N ASN A 124 -19.55 -63.05 6.04
CA ASN A 124 -20.89 -63.63 6.01
C ASN A 124 -21.08 -64.60 4.84
N ARG A 125 -20.50 -64.29 3.67
CA ARG A 125 -20.51 -65.18 2.49
C ARG A 125 -19.69 -66.44 2.72
N HIS A 126 -18.51 -66.32 3.33
CA HIS A 126 -17.64 -67.46 3.61
C HIS A 126 -18.22 -68.40 4.68
N ASN A 127 -18.94 -67.86 5.67
CA ASN A 127 -19.63 -68.68 6.68
C ASN A 127 -20.86 -69.40 6.12
N LYS A 128 -21.54 -68.85 5.11
CA LYS A 128 -22.67 -69.53 4.45
C LYS A 128 -22.25 -70.73 3.59
N ASN A 129 -21.03 -70.72 3.04
CA ASN A 129 -20.49 -71.81 2.22
C ASN A 129 -19.84 -72.95 3.04
N ARG A 130 -19.88 -72.87 4.38
CA ARG A 130 -19.32 -73.88 5.32
C ARG A 130 -20.40 -74.71 6.03
N LYS A 131 -21.67 -74.60 5.63
CA LYS A 131 -22.77 -75.46 6.05
C LYS A 131 -23.22 -76.31 4.88
#